data_AF-A0A7Y0TID5-F1
#
_entry.id   AF-A0A7Y0TID5-F1
#
_cell.length_a   1.000
_cell.length_b   1.000
_cell.length_c   1.000
_cell.angle_alpha   90.00
_cell.angle_beta   90.00
_cell.angle_gamma   90.00
#
_symmetry.space_group_name_H-M   'P 1'
#
loop_
_entity.id
_entity.type
_entity.pdbx_description
1 polymer ?
#
loop_
_entity_poly.entity_id
_entity_poly.type
_entity_poly.pdbx_seq_one_letter_code
_entity_poly.pdbx_strand_id
1 'polypeptide(L)'
;MYNVLGVDLTEIHGIGPTLALKLIAECGTDMSRWPTSKHFTSWLCLAPANKISGGKVLSSRTRKSSNRVSALLRLAVPVLGKTDSALGAFYRRLAARSGKSVAVTATARKIATIFYNTLRYGVKYIDPGAGYYNEKYKARALEGLRRRADAFGFTLQEKPVAVMA
;
A
#
# COMPACT_ATOMS: atom_id res chain seq x y z
N MET A 1 14.79 -18.00 -8.83
CA MET A 1 15.12 -16.67 -8.26
C MET A 1 15.68 -16.74 -6.85
N TYR A 2 15.21 -17.69 -6.02
CA TYR A 2 15.68 -17.94 -4.66
C TYR A 2 17.21 -18.04 -4.53
N ASN A 3 17.87 -18.74 -5.45
CA ASN A 3 19.32 -18.99 -5.42
C ASN A 3 20.22 -17.76 -5.60
N VAL A 4 19.68 -16.62 -6.04
CA VAL A 4 20.48 -15.41 -6.35
C VAL A 4 20.33 -14.32 -5.29
N LEU A 5 19.24 -14.33 -4.51
CA LEU A 5 18.89 -13.25 -3.58
C LEU A 5 18.66 -13.70 -2.14
N GLY A 6 18.53 -15.02 -1.89
CA GLY A 6 18.14 -15.55 -0.58
C GLY A 6 16.72 -15.20 -0.15
N VAL A 7 15.94 -14.52 -1.00
CA VAL A 7 14.58 -14.04 -0.71
C VAL A 7 13.68 -14.23 -1.93
N ASP A 8 12.47 -14.76 -1.71
CA ASP A 8 11.50 -14.96 -2.79
C ASP A 8 10.58 -13.74 -2.95
N LEU A 9 10.91 -12.89 -3.92
CA LEU A 9 10.10 -11.70 -4.25
C LEU A 9 8.77 -12.05 -4.94
N THR A 10 8.60 -13.28 -5.42
CA THR A 10 7.37 -13.71 -6.10
C THR A 10 6.23 -14.00 -5.13
N GLU A 11 6.54 -14.14 -3.83
CA GLU A 11 5.54 -14.24 -2.77
C GLU A 11 4.76 -12.94 -2.57
N ILE A 12 5.31 -11.79 -3.01
CA ILE A 12 4.62 -10.51 -2.95
C ILE A 12 3.53 -10.48 -4.03
N HIS A 13 2.26 -10.51 -3.60
CA HIS A 13 1.15 -10.40 -4.53
C HIS A 13 1.27 -9.15 -5.41
N GLY A 14 1.16 -9.36 -6.72
CA GLY A 14 1.31 -8.31 -7.73
C GLY A 14 2.74 -8.16 -8.27
N ILE A 15 3.71 -8.91 -7.74
CA ILE A 15 5.06 -9.03 -8.32
C ILE A 15 5.23 -10.40 -8.94
N GLY A 16 5.04 -10.49 -10.26
CA GLY A 16 5.40 -11.71 -11.01
C GLY A 16 6.92 -11.83 -11.20
N PRO A 17 7.44 -13.01 -11.60
CA PRO A 17 8.87 -13.24 -11.81
C PRO A 17 9.53 -12.23 -12.75
N THR A 18 8.85 -11.91 -13.87
CA THR A 18 9.32 -10.92 -14.84
C THR A 18 9.37 -9.50 -14.28
N LEU A 19 8.38 -9.15 -13.44
CA LEU A 19 8.35 -7.85 -12.78
C LEU A 19 9.47 -7.76 -11.74
N ALA A 20 9.67 -8.81 -10.93
CA ALA A 20 10.78 -8.90 -9.99
C ALA A 20 12.13 -8.70 -10.70
N LEU A 21 12.36 -9.38 -11.83
CA LEU A 21 13.59 -9.25 -12.62
C LEU A 21 13.81 -7.80 -13.07
N LYS A 22 12.78 -7.16 -13.62
CA LYS A 22 12.85 -5.76 -14.05
C LYS A 22 13.11 -4.80 -12.89
N LEU A 23 12.50 -5.05 -11.74
CA LEU A 23 12.74 -4.25 -10.53
C LEU A 23 14.19 -4.36 -10.07
N ILE A 24 14.74 -5.57 -10.00
CA ILE A 24 16.13 -5.80 -9.61
C ILE A 24 17.10 -5.22 -10.65
N ALA A 25 16.81 -5.36 -11.94
CA ALA A 25 17.66 -4.81 -13.00
C ALA A 25 17.80 -3.28 -12.92
N GLU A 26 16.73 -2.59 -12.52
CA GLU A 26 16.71 -1.12 -12.43
C GLU A 26 17.18 -0.60 -11.06
N CYS A 27 16.79 -1.27 -9.96
CA CYS A 27 17.12 -0.83 -8.60
C CYS A 27 18.44 -1.38 -8.07
N GLY A 28 18.91 -2.51 -8.61
CA GLY A 28 19.95 -3.35 -8.02
C GLY A 28 19.42 -4.21 -6.87
N THR A 29 20.31 -5.02 -6.30
CA THR A 29 20.05 -5.87 -5.13
C THR A 29 20.34 -5.15 -3.82
N ASP A 30 21.25 -4.17 -3.85
CA ASP A 30 21.63 -3.39 -2.68
C ASP A 30 20.67 -2.21 -2.43
N MET A 31 19.83 -2.38 -1.41
CA MET A 31 18.91 -1.33 -0.95
C MET A 31 19.56 -0.33 0.02
N SER A 32 20.85 -0.47 0.38
CA SER A 32 21.58 0.45 1.27
C SER A 32 21.64 1.89 0.74
N ARG A 33 21.56 2.04 -0.59
CA ARG A 33 21.53 3.32 -1.32
C ARG A 33 20.42 4.25 -0.85
N TRP A 34 19.35 3.69 -0.29
CA TRP A 34 18.28 4.46 0.36
C TRP A 34 18.28 4.16 1.85
N PRO A 35 18.49 5.16 2.73
CA PRO A 35 18.52 4.94 4.18
C PRO A 35 17.22 4.38 4.75
N THR A 36 16.07 4.71 4.14
CA THR A 36 14.75 4.22 4.56
C THR A 36 13.84 3.97 3.36
N SER A 37 12.79 3.17 3.55
CA SER A 37 11.74 2.95 2.55
C SER A 37 11.04 4.25 2.09
N LYS A 38 11.03 5.29 2.93
CA LYS A 38 10.54 6.63 2.56
C LYS A 38 11.41 7.27 1.49
N HIS A 39 12.73 7.13 1.57
CA HIS A 39 13.66 7.63 0.55
C HIS A 39 13.46 6.88 -0.77
N PHE A 40 13.34 5.54 -0.70
CA PHE A 40 13.07 4.71 -1.88
C PHE A 40 11.75 5.11 -2.59
N THR A 41 10.66 5.23 -1.84
CA THR A 41 9.35 5.63 -2.41
C THR A 41 9.33 7.08 -2.92
N SER A 42 10.16 7.96 -2.36
CA SER A 42 10.37 9.33 -2.86
C SER A 42 11.13 9.36 -4.19
N TRP A 43 12.18 8.52 -4.32
CA TRP A 43 12.95 8.33 -5.56
C TRP A 43 12.08 7.76 -6.69
N LEU A 44 11.14 6.87 -6.38
CA LEU A 44 10.13 6.37 -7.33
C LEU A 44 9.03 7.39 -7.67
N CYS A 45 9.04 8.58 -7.06
CA CYS A 45 7.96 9.58 -7.16
C CYS A 45 6.56 9.00 -6.84
N LEU A 46 6.50 8.01 -5.95
CA LEU A 46 5.25 7.43 -5.43
C LEU A 46 4.81 8.11 -4.13
N ALA A 47 5.73 8.80 -3.44
CA ALA A 47 5.41 9.65 -2.31
C ALA A 47 4.71 10.95 -2.76
N PRO A 48 3.73 11.46 -1.98
CA PRO A 48 3.14 12.76 -2.24
C PRO A 48 4.22 13.85 -2.08
N ALA A 49 4.21 14.84 -2.97
CA ALA A 49 5.07 16.00 -2.84
C ALA A 49 4.28 17.14 -2.21
N ASN A 50 4.49 17.34 -0.91
CA ASN A 50 3.87 18.43 -0.17
C ASN A 50 4.61 19.73 -0.47
N LYS A 51 4.02 20.60 -1.29
CA LYS A 51 4.49 21.97 -1.50
C LYS A 51 3.97 22.82 -0.35
N ILE A 52 4.83 23.18 0.59
CA ILE A 52 4.47 23.96 1.79
C ILE A 52 5.09 25.35 1.65
N SER A 53 4.29 26.40 1.89
CA SER A 53 4.76 27.78 2.01
C SER A 53 4.01 28.45 3.15
N GLY A 54 4.72 29.24 3.97
CA GLY A 54 4.12 29.95 5.11
C GLY A 54 3.34 29.04 6.07
N GLY A 55 3.76 27.79 6.27
CA GLY A 55 3.07 26.82 7.13
C GLY A 55 1.82 26.16 6.52
N LYS A 56 1.43 26.52 5.30
CA LYS A 56 0.25 25.94 4.61
C LYS A 56 0.66 24.99 3.48
N VAL A 57 -0.06 23.87 3.36
CA VAL A 57 0.12 22.91 2.24
C VAL A 57 -0.60 23.46 1.01
N LEU A 58 0.17 23.92 0.03
CA LEU A 58 -0.34 24.45 -1.26
C LEU A 58 -0.72 23.32 -2.22
N SER A 59 -0.03 22.18 -2.14
CA SER A 59 -0.30 21.00 -2.98
C SER A 59 0.27 19.76 -2.34
N SER A 60 -0.39 18.62 -2.51
CA SER A 60 0.05 17.28 -2.06
C SER A 60 0.11 16.27 -3.21
N ARG A 61 0.07 16.75 -4.47
CA ARG A 61 0.08 15.88 -5.65
C ARG A 61 1.41 15.13 -5.76
N THR A 62 1.35 13.90 -6.25
CA THR A 62 2.55 13.13 -6.58
C THR A 62 3.26 13.74 -7.80
N ARG A 63 4.60 13.72 -7.80
CA ARG A 63 5.40 14.22 -8.93
C ARG A 63 5.18 13.34 -10.16
N LYS A 64 5.23 13.97 -11.35
CA LYS A 64 5.40 13.23 -12.61
C LYS A 64 6.78 12.57 -12.59
N SER A 65 6.89 11.38 -13.15
CA SER A 65 8.13 10.61 -13.14
C SER A 65 8.27 9.81 -14.42
N SER A 66 9.48 9.81 -14.97
CA SER A 66 9.93 8.92 -16.04
C SER A 66 10.50 7.61 -15.50
N ASN A 67 10.45 7.38 -14.18
CA ASN A 67 11.02 6.19 -13.56
C ASN A 67 10.26 4.92 -13.99
N ARG A 68 10.97 4.04 -14.70
CA ARG A 68 10.46 2.78 -15.26
C ARG A 68 9.87 1.88 -14.17
N VAL A 69 10.52 1.79 -13.01
CA VAL A 69 10.04 1.00 -11.86
C VAL A 69 8.70 1.51 -11.36
N SER A 70 8.54 2.83 -11.24
CA SER A 70 7.28 3.44 -10.82
C SER A 70 6.14 3.11 -11.79
N ALA A 71 6.42 3.16 -13.10
CA ALA A 71 5.45 2.79 -14.14
C ALA A 71 5.06 1.31 -14.06
N LEU A 72 6.04 0.41 -13.95
CA LEU A 72 5.80 -1.02 -13.85
C LEU A 72 4.96 -1.39 -12.61
N LEU A 73 5.27 -0.80 -11.45
CA LEU A 73 4.49 -1.03 -10.24
C LEU A 73 3.05 -0.55 -10.40
N ARG A 74 2.82 0.62 -11.01
CA ARG A 74 1.47 1.13 -11.27
C ARG A 74 0.69 0.24 -12.23
N LEU A 75 1.34 -0.35 -13.24
CA LEU A 75 0.72 -1.27 -14.19
C LEU A 75 0.30 -2.60 -13.55
N ALA A 76 1.01 -3.06 -12.51
CA ALA A 76 0.67 -4.30 -11.82
C ALA A 76 -0.53 -4.17 -10.86
N VAL A 77 -0.79 -2.97 -10.33
CA VAL A 77 -1.82 -2.75 -9.31
C VAL A 77 -3.24 -3.12 -9.77
N PRO A 78 -3.73 -2.78 -10.98
CA PRO A 78 -5.08 -3.15 -11.41
C PRO A 78 -5.33 -4.66 -11.41
N VAL A 79 -4.32 -5.46 -11.76
CA VAL A 79 -4.40 -6.93 -11.73
C VAL A 79 -4.42 -7.42 -10.28
N LEU A 80 -3.53 -6.89 -9.44
CA LEU A 80 -3.52 -7.16 -8.00
C LEU A 80 -4.87 -6.83 -7.33
N GLY A 81 -5.51 -5.75 -7.75
CA GLY A 81 -6.80 -5.30 -7.26
C GLY A 81 -7.95 -6.31 -7.44
N LYS A 82 -7.81 -7.26 -8.37
CA LYS A 82 -8.78 -8.33 -8.62
C LYS A 82 -8.58 -9.57 -7.73
N THR A 83 -7.42 -9.69 -7.09
CA THR A 83 -7.08 -10.83 -6.23
C THR A 83 -7.70 -10.70 -4.83
N ASP A 84 -7.90 -11.82 -4.15
CA ASP A 84 -8.39 -11.84 -2.76
C ASP A 84 -7.28 -11.65 -1.70
N SER A 85 -6.37 -10.72 -1.98
CA SER A 85 -5.26 -10.38 -1.08
C SER A 85 -5.57 -9.15 -0.22
N ALA A 86 -4.82 -8.96 0.87
CA ALA A 86 -4.91 -7.76 1.69
C ALA A 86 -4.58 -6.48 0.90
N LEU A 87 -3.63 -6.56 -0.05
CA LEU A 87 -3.30 -5.46 -0.96
C LEU A 87 -4.44 -5.19 -1.96
N GLY A 88 -5.09 -6.24 -2.47
CA GLY A 88 -6.29 -6.12 -3.30
C GLY A 88 -7.43 -5.42 -2.58
N ALA A 89 -7.72 -5.83 -1.34
CA ALA A 89 -8.72 -5.19 -0.49
C ALA A 89 -8.40 -3.71 -0.19
N PHE A 90 -7.13 -3.40 0.08
CA PHE A 90 -6.66 -2.02 0.23
C PHE A 90 -6.94 -1.18 -1.02
N TYR A 91 -6.59 -1.70 -2.20
CA TYR A 91 -6.81 -1.02 -3.48
C TYR A 91 -8.29 -0.77 -3.74
N ARG A 92 -9.14 -1.81 -3.65
CA ARG A 92 -10.59 -1.71 -3.91
C ARG A 92 -11.25 -0.65 -3.03
N ARG A 93 -10.96 -0.66 -1.73
CA ARG A 93 -11.49 0.31 -0.77
C ARG A 93 -11.03 1.73 -1.09
N LEU A 94 -9.74 1.90 -1.37
CA LEU A 94 -9.20 3.24 -1.66
C LEU A 94 -9.72 3.77 -3.00
N ALA A 95 -9.90 2.90 -3.99
CA ALA A 95 -10.48 3.25 -5.28
C ALA A 95 -11.93 3.71 -5.15
N ALA A 96 -12.73 3.02 -4.33
CA ALA A 96 -14.11 3.41 -4.04
C ALA A 96 -14.22 4.77 -3.32
N ARG A 97 -13.27 5.07 -2.42
CA ARG A 97 -13.30 6.32 -1.63
C ARG A 97 -12.69 7.53 -2.33
N SER A 98 -11.59 7.33 -3.06
CA SER A 98 -10.71 8.43 -3.51
C SER A 98 -10.39 8.38 -5.00
N GLY A 99 -10.99 7.44 -5.74
CA GLY A 99 -10.78 7.27 -7.17
C GLY A 99 -9.63 6.32 -7.53
N LYS A 100 -9.72 5.74 -8.73
CA LYS A 100 -8.80 4.70 -9.21
C LYS A 100 -7.35 5.18 -9.32
N SER A 101 -7.11 6.38 -9.84
CA SER A 101 -5.76 6.92 -10.05
C SER A 101 -4.97 7.10 -8.74
N VAL A 102 -5.64 7.60 -7.70
CA VAL A 102 -5.08 7.75 -6.35
C VAL A 102 -4.80 6.38 -5.73
N ALA A 103 -5.74 5.45 -5.88
CA ALA A 103 -5.61 4.10 -5.36
C ALA A 103 -4.46 3.33 -6.01
N VAL A 104 -4.27 3.45 -7.33
CA VAL A 104 -3.14 2.85 -8.05
C VAL A 104 -1.81 3.33 -7.46
N THR A 105 -1.64 4.64 -7.34
CA THR A 105 -0.38 5.22 -6.87
C THR A 105 -0.09 4.88 -5.40
N ALA A 106 -1.11 4.92 -4.55
CA ALA A 106 -0.97 4.56 -3.14
C ALA A 106 -0.66 3.06 -2.93
N THR A 107 -1.27 2.18 -3.73
CA THR A 107 -1.01 0.74 -3.66
C THR A 107 0.39 0.42 -4.19
N ALA A 108 0.81 1.04 -5.30
CA ALA A 108 2.17 0.94 -5.81
C ALA A 108 3.22 1.36 -4.76
N ARG A 109 2.95 2.45 -4.02
CA ARG A 109 3.80 2.88 -2.89
C ARG A 109 3.90 1.81 -1.80
N LYS A 110 2.79 1.13 -1.49
CA LYS A 110 2.74 0.06 -0.49
C LYS A 110 3.56 -1.15 -0.93
N ILE A 111 3.42 -1.56 -2.19
CA ILE A 111 4.23 -2.62 -2.81
C ILE A 111 5.72 -2.26 -2.77
N ALA A 112 6.09 -1.03 -3.16
CA ALA A 112 7.47 -0.57 -3.12
C ALA A 112 8.07 -0.60 -1.70
N THR A 113 7.25 -0.31 -0.68
CA THR A 113 7.70 -0.38 0.72
C THR A 113 7.95 -1.83 1.16
N ILE A 114 7.07 -2.75 0.77
CA ILE A 114 7.24 -4.19 1.02
C ILE A 114 8.51 -4.69 0.32
N PHE A 115 8.64 -4.41 -0.98
CA PHE A 115 9.82 -4.75 -1.78
C PHE A 115 11.13 -4.28 -1.14
N TYR A 116 11.19 -3.01 -0.71
CA TYR A 116 12.37 -2.47 -0.02
C TYR A 116 12.67 -3.23 1.28
N ASN A 117 11.65 -3.47 2.12
CA ASN A 117 11.85 -4.16 3.40
C ASN A 117 12.27 -5.62 3.21
N THR A 118 11.70 -6.30 2.21
CA THR A 118 12.02 -7.67 1.86
C THR A 118 13.47 -7.79 1.38
N LEU A 119 13.96 -6.87 0.55
CA LEU A 119 15.37 -6.86 0.12
C LEU A 119 16.34 -6.36 1.19
N ARG A 120 15.98 -5.34 1.97
CA ARG A 120 16.89 -4.73 2.96
C ARG A 120 17.04 -5.57 4.23
N TYR A 121 15.96 -6.20 4.67
CA TYR A 121 15.89 -6.88 5.98
C TYR A 121 15.58 -8.38 5.86
N GLY A 122 15.39 -8.92 4.64
CA GLY A 122 15.01 -10.32 4.45
C GLY A 122 13.61 -10.66 4.96
N VAL A 123 12.75 -9.66 5.20
CA VAL A 123 11.43 -9.89 5.78
C VAL A 123 10.54 -10.59 4.75
N LYS A 124 10.10 -11.80 5.11
CA LYS A 124 9.16 -12.59 4.33
C LYS A 124 7.80 -11.88 4.28
N TYR A 125 7.23 -11.74 3.09
CA TYR A 125 5.88 -11.20 2.94
C TYR A 125 4.86 -12.31 3.21
N ILE A 126 4.05 -12.12 4.26
CA ILE A 126 2.91 -13.00 4.56
C ILE A 126 1.66 -12.18 4.32
N ASP A 127 0.83 -12.59 3.35
CA ASP A 127 -0.44 -11.92 3.11
C ASP A 127 -1.44 -12.34 4.20
N PRO A 128 -1.97 -11.39 4.98
CA PRO A 128 -2.98 -11.72 5.98
C PRO A 128 -4.36 -11.98 5.37
N GLY A 129 -4.53 -11.82 4.04
CA GLY A 129 -5.79 -11.99 3.34
C GLY A 129 -6.70 -10.75 3.38
N ALA A 130 -7.70 -10.75 2.49
CA ALA A 130 -8.67 -9.67 2.39
C ALA A 130 -9.60 -9.59 3.63
N GLY A 131 -10.01 -10.74 4.18
CA GLY A 131 -10.87 -10.84 5.37
C GLY A 131 -10.27 -10.13 6.58
N TYR A 132 -9.06 -10.51 6.97
CA TYR A 132 -8.33 -9.88 8.08
C TYR A 132 -8.14 -8.37 7.87
N TYR A 133 -7.83 -7.94 6.64
CA TYR A 133 -7.69 -6.52 6.34
C TYR A 133 -9.01 -5.76 6.55
N ASN A 134 -10.13 -6.33 6.11
CA ASN A 134 -11.46 -5.75 6.24
C ASN A 134 -11.92 -5.69 7.71
N GLU A 135 -11.68 -6.74 8.49
CA GLU A 135 -11.98 -6.78 9.93
C GLU A 135 -11.21 -5.70 10.69
N LYS A 136 -9.90 -5.60 10.47
CA LYS A 136 -9.06 -4.57 11.09
C LYS A 136 -9.49 -3.17 10.70
N TYR A 137 -9.95 -2.98 9.46
CA TYR A 137 -10.52 -1.72 9.01
C TYR A 137 -11.84 -1.42 9.71
N LYS A 138 -12.75 -2.40 9.82
CA LYS A 138 -14.03 -2.28 10.54
C LYS A 138 -13.80 -1.91 12.00
N ALA A 139 -12.89 -2.60 12.68
CA ALA A 139 -12.53 -2.31 14.07
C ALA A 139 -12.05 -0.87 14.26
N ARG A 140 -11.16 -0.38 13.40
CA ARG A 140 -10.70 1.02 13.43
C ARG A 140 -11.80 2.03 13.13
N ALA A 141 -12.70 1.69 12.21
CA ALA A 141 -13.84 2.55 11.89
C ALA A 141 -14.79 2.64 13.08
N LEU A 142 -15.06 1.52 13.77
CA LEU A 142 -15.87 1.48 14.98
C LEU A 142 -15.21 2.27 16.13
N GLU A 143 -13.91 2.11 16.34
CA GLU A 143 -13.16 2.89 17.34
C GLU A 143 -13.24 4.40 17.05
N GLY A 144 -13.10 4.79 15.78
CA GLY A 144 -13.25 6.17 15.35
C GLY A 144 -14.68 6.71 15.52
N LEU A 145 -15.69 5.86 15.34
CA LEU A 145 -17.09 6.22 15.60
C LEU A 145 -17.37 6.37 17.09
N ARG A 146 -16.85 5.46 17.94
CA ARG A 146 -16.95 5.55 19.40
C ARG A 146 -16.39 6.88 19.89
N ARG A 147 -15.15 7.21 19.50
CA ARG A 147 -14.52 8.49 19.85
C ARG A 147 -15.32 9.73 19.43
N ARG A 148 -15.97 9.68 18.26
CA ARG A 148 -16.82 10.79 17.80
C ARG A 148 -18.15 10.85 18.57
N ALA A 149 -18.75 9.71 18.87
CA ALA A 149 -19.96 9.64 19.67
C ALA A 149 -19.69 10.21 21.07
N ASP A 150 -18.58 9.80 21.71
CA ASP A 150 -18.16 10.30 23.02
C ASP A 150 -17.95 11.82 23.00
N ALA A 151 -17.33 12.36 21.95
CA ALA A 151 -17.15 13.80 21.78
C ALA A 151 -18.46 14.58 21.65
N PHE A 152 -19.54 13.93 21.22
CA PHE A 152 -20.89 14.50 21.13
C PHE A 152 -21.78 14.12 22.32
N GLY A 153 -21.26 13.39 23.32
CA GLY A 153 -22.04 12.91 24.48
C GLY A 153 -22.97 11.74 24.19
N PHE A 154 -22.76 11.02 23.08
CA PHE A 154 -23.53 9.82 22.71
C PHE A 154 -22.71 8.55 22.94
N THR A 155 -23.37 7.43 23.23
CA THR A 155 -22.73 6.11 23.31
C THR A 155 -23.08 5.25 22.10
N LEU A 156 -22.07 4.63 21.47
CA LEU A 156 -22.29 3.71 20.36
C LEU A 156 -22.80 2.35 20.88
N GLN A 157 -24.05 2.03 20.60
CA GLN A 157 -24.63 0.71 20.85
C GLN A 157 -24.74 -0.10 19.55
N GLU A 158 -24.49 -1.41 19.63
CA GLU A 158 -24.71 -2.32 18.50
C GLU A 158 -26.21 -2.54 18.32
N LYS A 159 -26.67 -2.54 17.07
CA LYS A 159 -28.08 -2.88 16.79
C LYS A 159 -28.30 -4.36 17.12
N PRO A 160 -29.36 -4.73 17.87
CA PRO A 160 -29.68 -6.13 18.11
C PRO A 160 -29.93 -6.85 16.78
N VAL A 161 -29.33 -8.02 16.61
CA VAL A 161 -29.51 -8.86 15.42
C VAL A 161 -30.97 -9.32 15.40
N ALA A 162 -31.76 -8.86 14.43
CA ALA A 162 -33.10 -9.38 14.22
C ALA A 162 -32.99 -10.85 13.80
N VAL A 163 -33.33 -11.76 14.72
CA VAL A 163 -33.51 -13.17 14.41
C VAL A 163 -34.76 -13.25 13.52
N MET A 164 -34.56 -13.45 12.22
CA MET A 164 -35.65 -13.75 11.30
C MET A 164 -36.19 -15.14 11.66
N ALA A 165 -37.41 -15.17 12.18
CA ALA A 165 -38.19 -16.38 12.38
C ALA A 165 -38.71 -16.93 11.04
#